data_AF-A0A355GCH7-F1
#
_entry.id   AF-A0A355GCH7-F1
#
_cell.length_a   1.000
_cell.length_b   1.000
_cell.length_c   1.000
_cell.angle_alpha   90.00
_cell.angle_beta   90.00
_cell.angle_gamma   90.00
#
_symmetry.space_group_name_H-M   'P 1'
#
loop_
_entity.id
_entity.type
_entity.pdbx_description
1 polymer ?
#
loop_
_entity_poly.entity_id
_entity_poly.type
_entity_poly.pdbx_seq_one_letter_code
_entity_poly.pdbx_strand_id
1 'polypeptide(L)'
;MSNTNGQIKVGGMILCGGESMRMNYPKALLPLGSELMLQRIIRIVSEVVSPVIVVASPGQTLPEIPYSVRVVYDVKPGAGPLPAIAQGLRELEFDCQAAFVSACDTPLIQREMIRAILSRLPDHDLAIVREGKRYHPMAAVYRTSLLELIEEMLV
;
A
#
# COMPACT_ATOMS: atom_id res chain seq x y z
N MET A 1 3.57 -29.81 -23.06
CA MET A 1 3.38 -28.40 -23.48
C MET A 1 3.19 -27.57 -22.23
N SER A 2 4.23 -26.82 -21.90
CA SER A 2 4.46 -26.16 -20.62
C SER A 2 3.47 -25.01 -20.42
N ASN A 3 2.73 -25.01 -19.31
CA ASN A 3 1.99 -23.82 -18.88
C ASN A 3 2.22 -23.60 -17.38
N THR A 4 3.47 -23.28 -17.03
CA THR A 4 3.81 -22.72 -15.72
C THR A 4 3.50 -21.22 -15.77
N ASN A 5 2.21 -20.87 -15.82
CA ASN A 5 1.78 -19.50 -15.56
C ASN A 5 2.01 -19.25 -14.07
N GLY A 6 3.24 -18.88 -13.71
CA GLY A 6 3.60 -18.46 -12.37
C GLY A 6 2.78 -17.22 -12.02
N GLN A 7 1.71 -17.42 -11.26
CA GLN A 7 0.86 -16.33 -10.80
C GLN A 7 1.73 -15.32 -10.03
N ILE A 8 1.72 -14.06 -10.44
CA ILE A 8 2.45 -12.97 -9.77
C ILE A 8 1.94 -12.91 -8.32
N LYS A 9 2.84 -13.12 -7.35
CA LYS A 9 2.51 -12.96 -5.94
C LYS A 9 2.56 -11.47 -5.60
N VAL A 10 1.44 -10.96 -5.11
CA VAL A 10 1.26 -9.54 -4.81
C VAL A 10 1.08 -9.37 -3.31
N GLY A 11 1.87 -8.49 -2.70
CA GLY A 11 1.70 -8.02 -1.34
C GLY A 11 0.78 -6.80 -1.25
N GLY A 12 0.28 -6.52 -0.06
CA GLY A 12 -0.44 -5.28 0.24
C GLY A 12 0.44 -4.31 1.01
N MET A 13 0.40 -3.03 0.64
CA MET A 13 1.11 -1.95 1.30
C MET A 13 0.10 -0.85 1.64
N ILE A 14 -0.08 -0.58 2.92
CA ILE A 14 -0.97 0.48 3.40
C ILE A 14 -0.11 1.60 3.97
N LEU A 15 -0.11 2.74 3.29
CA LEU A 15 0.61 3.93 3.73
C LEU A 15 -0.23 4.66 4.78
N CYS A 16 0.26 4.61 6.02
CA CYS A 16 -0.38 5.19 7.19
C CYS A 16 0.28 6.49 7.66
N GLY A 17 1.33 6.95 6.99
CA GLY A 17 2.05 8.18 7.33
C GLY A 17 1.39 9.48 6.85
N GLY A 18 1.93 10.60 7.33
CA GLY A 18 1.52 11.95 6.98
C GLY A 18 0.99 12.71 8.18
N GLU A 19 1.46 13.95 8.35
CA GLU A 19 0.98 14.81 9.41
C GLU A 19 -0.50 15.13 9.16
N SER A 20 -1.35 14.72 10.10
CA SER A 20 -2.78 15.04 10.11
C SER A 20 -3.00 16.52 10.46
N MET A 21 -2.26 17.42 9.80
CA MET A 21 -2.09 18.84 10.15
C MET A 21 -3.40 19.63 10.20
N ARG A 22 -4.42 19.17 9.47
CA ARG A 22 -5.74 19.84 9.47
C ARG A 22 -6.72 19.25 10.50
N MET A 23 -6.49 18.03 10.97
CA MET A 23 -7.46 17.29 11.79
C MET A 23 -7.03 17.12 13.25
N ASN A 24 -5.75 17.38 13.59
CA ASN A 24 -5.18 17.18 14.93
C ASN A 24 -5.47 15.81 15.58
N TYR A 25 -5.92 14.84 14.79
CA TYR A 25 -6.30 13.50 15.21
C TYR A 25 -5.73 12.47 14.22
N PRO A 26 -5.14 11.36 14.70
CA PRO A 26 -4.58 10.34 13.81
C PRO A 26 -5.67 9.72 12.93
N LYS A 27 -5.59 9.92 11.60
CA LYS A 27 -6.58 9.37 10.66
C LYS A 27 -6.77 7.86 10.79
N ALA A 28 -5.71 7.13 11.13
CA ALA A 28 -5.72 5.69 11.35
C ALA A 28 -6.75 5.23 12.40
N LEU A 29 -7.02 6.10 13.40
CA LEU A 29 -7.91 5.87 14.53
C LEU A 29 -9.32 6.43 14.31
N LEU A 30 -9.61 7.02 13.15
CA LEU A 30 -10.95 7.54 12.91
C LEU A 30 -11.95 6.37 12.78
N PRO A 31 -13.11 6.45 13.46
CA PRO A 31 -14.14 5.43 13.34
C PRO A 31 -14.83 5.51 11.98
N LEU A 32 -15.14 4.34 11.42
CA LEU A 32 -15.99 4.17 10.25
C LEU A 32 -16.93 2.99 10.46
N GLY A 33 -18.15 3.30 10.92
CA GLY A 33 -19.08 2.28 11.38
C GLY A 33 -18.54 1.58 12.63
N SER A 34 -18.41 0.25 12.58
CA SER A 34 -17.91 -0.57 13.69
C SER A 34 -16.39 -0.80 13.66
N GLU A 35 -15.68 -0.27 12.67
CA GLU A 35 -14.24 -0.48 12.49
C GLU A 35 -13.50 0.86 12.55
N LEU A 36 -12.21 0.85 12.85
CA LEU A 36 -11.34 2.00 12.61
C LEU A 36 -10.88 2.01 11.16
N MET A 37 -10.61 3.21 10.61
CA MET A 37 -10.25 3.38 9.19
C MET A 37 -9.09 2.46 8.77
N LEU A 38 -8.02 2.39 9.57
CA LEU A 38 -6.88 1.52 9.27
C LEU A 38 -7.26 0.03 9.33
N GLN A 39 -8.02 -0.39 10.34
CA GLN A 39 -8.43 -1.79 10.49
C GLN A 39 -9.28 -2.25 9.30
N ARG A 40 -10.19 -1.39 8.84
CA ARG A 40 -11.04 -1.67 7.70
C ARG A 40 -10.23 -1.85 6.41
N ILE A 41 -9.30 -0.94 6.11
CA ILE A 41 -8.49 -1.05 4.89
C ILE A 41 -7.56 -2.28 4.95
N ILE A 42 -6.99 -2.60 6.12
CA ILE A 42 -6.23 -3.84 6.33
C ILE A 42 -7.10 -5.04 5.96
N ARG A 43 -8.30 -5.16 6.51
CA ARG A 43 -9.20 -6.29 6.23
C ARG A 43 -9.50 -6.41 4.73
N ILE A 44 -9.90 -5.32 4.08
CA ILE A 44 -10.24 -5.31 2.65
C ILE A 44 -9.04 -5.74 1.79
N VAL A 45 -7.84 -5.24 2.08
CA VAL A 45 -6.62 -5.56 1.34
C VAL A 45 -6.19 -7.02 1.59
N SER A 46 -6.22 -7.48 2.85
CA SER A 46 -5.87 -8.86 3.22
C SER A 46 -6.78 -9.93 2.61
N GLU A 47 -8.01 -9.58 2.22
CA GLU A 47 -8.92 -10.47 1.48
C GLU A 47 -8.52 -10.69 0.00
N VAL A 48 -7.57 -9.90 -0.52
CA VAL A 48 -7.16 -9.93 -1.93
C VAL A 48 -5.68 -10.28 -2.11
N VAL A 49 -4.80 -9.80 -1.24
CA VAL A 49 -3.34 -9.92 -1.36
C VAL A 49 -2.68 -10.33 -0.05
N SER A 50 -1.49 -10.95 -0.13
CA SER A 50 -0.73 -11.41 1.03
C SER A 50 0.76 -11.57 0.69
N PRO A 51 1.70 -11.15 1.58
CA PRO A 51 1.48 -10.57 2.90
C PRO A 51 1.02 -9.10 2.83
N VAL A 52 0.58 -8.54 3.96
CA VAL A 52 0.20 -7.13 4.07
C VAL A 52 1.14 -6.42 5.05
N ILE A 53 1.60 -5.23 4.67
CA ILE A 53 2.38 -4.34 5.52
C ILE A 53 1.66 -2.99 5.70
N VAL A 54 1.89 -2.37 6.85
CA VAL A 54 1.51 -0.99 7.14
C VAL A 54 2.78 -0.16 7.29
N VAL A 55 2.93 0.87 6.47
CA VAL A 55 4.06 1.82 6.58
C VAL A 55 3.59 3.03 7.38
N ALA A 56 4.14 3.22 8.58
CA ALA A 56 3.73 4.27 9.51
C ALA A 56 4.91 5.18 9.90
N SER A 57 4.63 6.37 10.42
CA SER A 57 5.69 7.23 10.97
C SER A 57 6.15 6.71 12.35
N PRO A 58 7.43 6.84 12.73
CA PRO A 58 7.90 6.52 14.07
C PRO A 58 7.08 7.25 15.14
N GLY A 59 6.67 6.53 16.19
CA GLY A 59 5.86 7.08 17.29
C GLY A 59 4.40 7.36 16.93
N GLN A 60 3.97 7.08 15.70
CA GLN A 60 2.56 7.22 15.31
C GLN A 60 1.68 6.25 16.10
N THR A 61 0.60 6.78 16.70
CA THR A 61 -0.41 5.94 17.33
C THR A 61 -1.19 5.18 16.26
N LEU A 62 -1.16 3.85 16.34
CA LEU A 62 -1.92 2.94 15.49
C LEU A 62 -2.96 2.18 16.34
N PRO A 63 -4.10 1.78 15.75
CA PRO A 63 -5.00 0.85 16.42
C PRO A 63 -4.36 -0.54 16.56
N GLU A 64 -5.08 -1.46 17.20
CA GLU A 64 -4.71 -2.87 17.15
C GLU A 64 -4.67 -3.37 15.70
N ILE A 65 -3.53 -3.96 15.31
CA ILE A 65 -3.25 -4.50 13.99
C ILE A 65 -3.09 -6.03 14.14
N PRO A 66 -3.69 -6.84 13.25
CA PRO A 66 -3.55 -8.30 13.30
C PRO A 66 -2.07 -8.75 13.23
N TYR A 67 -1.70 -9.78 13.99
CA TYR A 67 -0.33 -10.33 14.00
C TYR A 67 0.21 -10.76 12.63
N SER A 68 -0.68 -11.05 11.67
CA SER A 68 -0.31 -11.40 10.29
C SER A 68 0.13 -10.20 9.44
N VAL A 69 -0.02 -8.97 9.94
CA VAL A 69 0.32 -7.73 9.24
C VAL A 69 1.60 -7.16 9.84
N ARG A 70 2.61 -6.90 9.02
CA ARG A 70 3.86 -6.29 9.49
C ARG A 70 3.72 -4.77 9.55
N VAL A 71 4.21 -4.15 10.62
CA VAL A 71 4.33 -2.69 10.71
C VAL A 71 5.76 -2.30 10.40
N VAL A 72 5.92 -1.42 9.43
CA VAL A 72 7.19 -0.86 8.95
C VAL A 72 7.20 0.62 9.28
N TYR A 73 8.31 1.13 9.80
CA TYR A 73 8.42 2.54 10.18
C TYR A 73 9.24 3.35 9.20
N ASP A 74 8.67 4.44 8.69
CA ASP A 74 9.31 5.35 7.73
C ASP A 74 10.59 5.97 8.31
N VAL A 75 11.68 5.85 7.53
CA VAL A 75 12.99 6.42 7.85
C VAL A 75 13.08 7.92 7.56
N LYS A 76 12.20 8.45 6.68
CA LYS A 76 12.10 9.87 6.36
C LYS A 76 10.65 10.36 6.47
N PRO A 77 10.08 10.40 7.69
CA PRO A 77 8.70 10.86 7.89
C PRO A 77 8.48 12.26 7.29
N GLY A 78 7.38 12.43 6.56
CA GLY A 78 7.00 13.72 5.97
C GLY A 78 7.60 13.99 4.58
N ALA A 79 8.46 13.12 4.05
CA ALA A 79 9.05 13.27 2.71
C ALA A 79 8.10 12.92 1.54
N GLY A 80 6.81 12.72 1.83
CA GLY A 80 5.78 12.37 0.85
C GLY A 80 5.62 10.86 0.65
N PRO A 81 4.74 10.44 -0.30
CA PRO A 81 4.40 9.03 -0.47
C PRO A 81 5.48 8.21 -1.17
N LEU A 82 6.32 8.81 -2.02
CA LEU A 82 7.29 8.06 -2.83
C LEU A 82 8.39 7.38 -1.99
N PRO A 83 9.00 8.05 -0.98
CA PRO A 83 9.90 7.38 -0.03
C PRO A 83 9.25 6.22 0.73
N ALA A 84 8.00 6.39 1.17
CA ALA A 84 7.26 5.35 1.87
C ALA A 84 6.96 4.15 0.96
N ILE A 85 6.67 4.39 -0.33
CA ILE A 85 6.53 3.33 -1.34
C ILE A 85 7.86 2.60 -1.51
N ALA A 86 8.98 3.31 -1.67
CA ALA A 86 10.30 2.69 -1.82
C ALA A 86 10.61 1.76 -0.63
N GLN A 87 10.39 2.24 0.59
CA GLN A 87 10.59 1.43 1.78
C GLN A 87 9.68 0.20 1.79
N GLY A 88 8.38 0.37 1.51
CA GLY A 88 7.47 -0.76 1.51
C GLY A 88 7.80 -1.79 0.42
N LEU A 89 8.32 -1.35 -0.74
CA LEU A 89 8.77 -2.25 -1.80
C LEU A 89 9.99 -3.05 -1.35
N ARG A 90 10.96 -2.41 -0.70
CA ARG A 90 12.13 -3.09 -0.09
C ARG A 90 11.72 -4.16 0.93
N GLU A 91 10.72 -3.88 1.76
CA GLU A 91 10.20 -4.83 2.75
C GLU A 91 9.41 -6.00 2.13
N LEU A 92 9.00 -5.88 0.87
CA LEU A 92 8.20 -6.89 0.17
C LEU A 92 8.98 -7.63 -0.94
N GLU A 93 10.15 -7.13 -1.35
CA GLU A 93 10.87 -7.62 -2.54
C GLU A 93 11.26 -9.09 -2.48
N PHE A 94 11.54 -9.61 -1.28
CA PHE A 94 11.88 -11.02 -1.06
C PHE A 94 10.64 -11.92 -0.92
N ASP A 95 9.48 -11.34 -0.63
CA ASP A 95 8.23 -12.08 -0.42
C ASP A 95 7.34 -12.11 -1.66
N CYS A 96 7.40 -11.08 -2.51
CA CYS A 96 6.46 -10.81 -3.61
C CYS A 96 7.15 -10.19 -4.82
N GLN A 97 6.55 -10.36 -6.00
CA GLN A 97 6.99 -9.70 -7.23
C GLN A 97 6.33 -8.32 -7.44
N ALA A 98 5.30 -7.99 -6.67
CA ALA A 98 4.60 -6.72 -6.75
C ALA A 98 3.90 -6.35 -5.44
N ALA A 99 3.55 -5.08 -5.28
CA ALA A 99 2.80 -4.56 -4.14
C ALA A 99 1.63 -3.69 -4.59
N PHE A 100 0.43 -4.01 -4.12
CA PHE A 100 -0.71 -3.10 -4.17
C PHE A 100 -0.55 -2.03 -3.09
N VAL A 101 -0.59 -0.76 -3.48
CA VAL A 101 -0.39 0.39 -2.60
C VAL A 101 -1.72 1.10 -2.38
N SER A 102 -2.10 1.25 -1.11
CA SER A 102 -3.28 2.00 -0.67
C SER A 102 -2.93 3.02 0.42
N ALA A 103 -3.69 4.10 0.52
CA ALA A 103 -3.60 5.00 1.67
C ALA A 103 -4.49 4.54 2.82
N CYS A 104 -4.11 4.80 4.07
CA CYS A 104 -4.96 4.51 5.23
C CYS A 104 -6.31 5.27 5.22
N ASP A 105 -6.40 6.38 4.46
CA ASP A 105 -7.60 7.19 4.30
C ASP A 105 -8.46 6.87 3.09
N THR A 106 -8.28 5.67 2.51
CA THR A 106 -9.12 5.12 1.44
C THR A 106 -10.02 3.95 1.90
N PRO A 107 -10.72 4.04 3.04
CA PRO A 107 -11.41 2.90 3.66
C PRO A 107 -12.69 2.44 2.91
N LEU A 108 -13.04 3.14 1.83
CA LEU A 108 -14.17 2.82 0.95
C LEU A 108 -13.75 2.08 -0.32
N ILE A 109 -12.46 1.80 -0.50
CA ILE A 109 -12.02 0.98 -1.63
C ILE A 109 -12.67 -0.41 -1.57
N GLN A 110 -13.02 -0.93 -2.75
CA GLN A 110 -13.66 -2.23 -2.88
C GLN A 110 -12.67 -3.27 -3.38
N ARG A 111 -12.89 -4.54 -3.01
CA ARG A 111 -12.04 -5.67 -3.41
C ARG A 111 -11.99 -5.81 -4.93
N GLU A 112 -13.10 -5.55 -5.58
CA GLU A 112 -13.30 -5.59 -7.02
C GLU A 112 -12.42 -4.54 -7.71
N MET A 113 -12.29 -3.34 -7.13
CA MET A 113 -11.35 -2.32 -7.60
C MET A 113 -9.90 -2.80 -7.47
N ILE A 114 -9.52 -3.37 -6.32
CA ILE A 114 -8.17 -3.92 -6.13
C ILE A 114 -7.88 -4.98 -7.18
N ARG A 115 -8.79 -5.96 -7.36
CA ARG A 115 -8.65 -7.02 -8.38
C ARG A 115 -8.56 -6.45 -9.80
N ALA A 116 -9.35 -5.42 -10.12
CA ALA A 116 -9.29 -4.75 -11.42
C ALA A 116 -7.92 -4.11 -11.67
N ILE A 117 -7.34 -3.44 -10.66
CA ILE A 117 -5.99 -2.86 -10.74
C ILE A 117 -4.95 -3.97 -10.95
N LEU A 118 -4.98 -5.03 -10.14
CA LEU A 118 -4.05 -6.16 -10.24
C LEU A 118 -4.10 -6.84 -11.62
N SER A 119 -5.29 -6.97 -12.22
CA SER A 119 -5.46 -7.60 -13.53
C SER A 119 -4.74 -6.89 -14.68
N ARG A 120 -4.31 -5.63 -14.47
CA ARG A 120 -3.59 -4.83 -15.48
C ARG A 120 -2.06 -4.98 -15.40
N LEU A 121 -1.54 -5.59 -14.33
CA LEU A 121 -0.10 -5.74 -14.11
C LEU A 121 0.65 -6.73 -15.02
N PRO A 122 0.07 -7.82 -15.58
CA PRO A 122 0.86 -8.91 -16.21
C PRO A 122 1.95 -8.45 -17.17
N ASP A 123 1.65 -7.48 -18.03
CA ASP A 123 2.56 -6.95 -19.07
C ASP A 123 3.12 -5.55 -18.76
N HIS A 124 3.02 -5.09 -17.51
CA HIS A 124 3.40 -3.73 -17.10
C HIS A 124 4.21 -3.75 -15.80
N ASP A 125 4.98 -2.69 -15.55
CA ASP A 125 5.69 -2.51 -14.27
C ASP A 125 4.82 -1.82 -13.21
N LEU A 126 3.81 -1.06 -13.66
CA LEU A 126 2.92 -0.27 -12.83
C LEU A 126 1.53 -0.24 -13.46
N ALA A 127 0.49 -0.47 -12.66
CA ALA A 127 -0.88 -0.12 -13.02
C ALA A 127 -1.45 0.83 -11.97
N ILE A 128 -1.96 1.98 -12.41
CA ILE A 128 -2.35 3.10 -11.55
C ILE A 128 -3.75 3.60 -11.92
N VAL A 129 -4.58 3.86 -10.91
CA VAL A 129 -5.88 4.50 -11.13
C VAL A 129 -5.68 5.95 -11.58
N ARG A 130 -6.45 6.34 -12.59
CA ARG A 130 -6.47 7.71 -13.13
C ARG A 130 -7.90 8.24 -13.14
N GLU A 131 -8.09 9.40 -12.52
CA GLU A 131 -9.34 10.17 -12.55
C GLU A 131 -9.11 11.46 -13.34
N GLY A 132 -9.64 11.53 -14.57
CA GLY A 132 -9.43 12.66 -15.47
C GLY A 132 -7.94 12.87 -15.81
N LYS A 133 -7.32 13.91 -15.24
CA LYS A 133 -5.88 14.21 -15.38
C LYS A 133 -5.05 13.79 -14.17
N ARG A 134 -5.68 13.33 -13.09
CA ARG A 134 -5.02 13.01 -11.83
C ARG A 134 -4.69 11.52 -11.79
N TYR A 135 -3.44 11.22 -11.48
CA TYR A 135 -3.00 9.87 -11.12
C TYR A 135 -3.13 9.67 -9.61
N HIS A 136 -3.46 8.45 -9.18
CA HIS A 136 -3.59 8.07 -7.78
C HIS A 136 -2.52 7.04 -7.41
N PRO A 137 -1.30 7.46 -7.01
CA PRO A 137 -0.19 6.56 -6.68
C PRO A 137 -0.49 5.57 -5.54
N MET A 138 -1.42 5.92 -4.67
CA MET A 138 -1.91 5.06 -3.57
C MET A 138 -3.23 4.36 -3.92
N ALA A 139 -3.47 4.15 -5.21
CA ALA A 139 -4.49 3.27 -5.76
C ALA A 139 -3.88 2.60 -7.00
N ALA A 140 -2.81 1.85 -6.76
CA ALA A 140 -1.93 1.33 -7.80
C ALA A 140 -1.26 0.04 -7.37
N VAL A 141 -0.70 -0.70 -8.32
CA VAL A 141 0.17 -1.85 -8.08
C VAL A 141 1.50 -1.63 -8.78
N TYR A 142 2.58 -1.80 -8.02
CA TYR A 142 3.97 -1.59 -8.45
C TYR A 142 4.69 -2.92 -8.47
N ARG A 143 5.50 -3.21 -9.49
CA ARG A 143 6.49 -4.28 -9.41
C ARG A 143 7.56 -3.91 -8.39
N THR A 144 8.05 -4.90 -7.66
CA THR A 144 9.16 -4.71 -6.73
C THR A 144 10.45 -4.35 -7.46
N SER A 145 10.60 -4.73 -8.74
CA SER A 145 11.70 -4.30 -9.61
C SER A 145 11.75 -2.78 -9.86
N LEU A 146 10.71 -2.01 -9.53
CA LEU A 146 10.74 -0.55 -9.60
C LEU A 146 11.49 0.11 -8.44
N LEU A 147 11.91 -0.66 -7.44
CA LEU A 147 12.57 -0.13 -6.24
C LEU A 147 13.78 0.74 -6.57
N GLU A 148 14.71 0.22 -7.38
CA GLU A 148 15.95 0.93 -7.75
C GLU A 148 15.65 2.25 -8.47
N LEU A 149 14.77 2.21 -9.48
CA LEU A 149 14.34 3.41 -10.20
C LEU A 149 13.67 4.45 -9.28
N ILE A 150 12.83 3.99 -8.35
CA ILE A 150 12.18 4.89 -7.39
C ILE A 150 13.22 5.52 -6.45
N GLU A 151 14.22 4.76 -6.00
CA GLU A 151 15.29 5.27 -5.14
C GLU A 151 16.15 6.33 -5.84
N GLU A 152 16.46 6.15 -7.13
CA GLU A 152 17.16 7.15 -7.94
C GLU A 152 16.41 8.47 -8.04
N MET A 153 15.07 8.44 -8.07
CA MET A 153 14.25 9.66 -8.11
C MET A 153 14.22 10.44 -6.79
N LEU A 154 14.73 9.87 -5.69
CA LEU A 154 14.74 10.48 -4.36
C LEU A 154 16.06 11.18 -4.00
N VAL A 155 17.05 11.15 -4.89
CA VAL A 155 18.39 11.75 -4.73
C VAL A 155 18.45 13.15 -5.33
#